data_AF-M1VU91-F1
#
_entry.id   AF-M1VU91-F1
#
_cell.length_a   1.000
_cell.length_b   1.000
_cell.length_c   1.000
_cell.angle_alpha   90.00
_cell.angle_beta   90.00
_cell.angle_gamma   90.00
#
_symmetry.space_group_name_H-M   'P 1'
#
loop_
_entity.id
_entity.type
_entity.pdbx_description
1 polymer ?
#
loop_
_entity_poly.entity_id
_entity_poly.type
_entity_poly.pdbx_seq_one_letter_code
_entity_poly.pdbx_strand_id
1 'polypeptide(L)'
;MGDESSVGLQPCFHCLRPLQSASSFKKHVVIFNRGYNLSIEQTVVVNGLQEGRELHISGRLDVRSSGETGTTLLGQHLNTGRVEIEIASGDARLTAATSIHRTDQQVITISTPFAVDWWGADGPRPCVTMHIVLYAPVRGGIDTLVLKVANLDISLAKSLKLYAVGTTIITAESGKIHVPFPKSRTDEKSPYILQSRQIIVNTISGNIEGWFPLHHLLKIQSASGNVLVEVGLESTFLDSATHAKLFVETISGTVGISAQSVFHGNIWCRRPKKQPPARDYVVEVTTVTGIIDAHVVIASRGVFHSTAGNLSLELLPLLFSSSGDGQSRLETVVKSGFTSIFMLEPLLCNVPCNNDASLMMTGFNHSLGLTCLQSYHQSIGGRINVEYPQSWTGEFSAETCGKVNVEGQSIMMTHSNQGVPGMMGGMKGQGTSTVCINSNSGDVALHFDDS
;
A
#
# COMPACT_ATOMS: atom_id res chain seq x y z
N MET A 1 10.59 1.58 42.72
CA MET A 1 9.15 1.53 42.39
C MET A 1 9.08 1.55 40.87
N GLY A 2 9.13 0.44 40.13
CA GLY A 2 8.46 -0.83 40.34
C GLY A 2 7.16 -0.81 39.54
N ASP A 3 7.26 -0.69 38.21
CA ASP A 3 6.11 -0.59 37.30
C ASP A 3 5.94 -1.94 36.58
N GLU A 4 5.20 -2.84 37.21
CA GLU A 4 4.70 -4.07 36.60
C GLU A 4 3.52 -3.72 35.67
N SER A 5 3.81 -3.39 34.41
CA SER A 5 2.78 -3.33 33.39
C SER A 5 2.51 -4.74 32.86
N SER A 6 1.64 -5.50 33.54
CA SER A 6 1.07 -6.73 32.98
C SER A 6 0.32 -6.41 31.70
N VAL A 7 0.87 -6.81 30.56
CA VAL A 7 0.26 -6.68 29.23
C VAL A 7 -0.91 -7.67 29.16
N GLY A 8 -2.14 -7.18 29.35
CA GLY A 8 -3.32 -8.02 29.39
C GLY A 8 -3.62 -8.71 28.05
N LEU A 9 -3.54 -10.04 28.03
CA LEU A 9 -4.19 -10.91 27.05
C LEU A 9 -5.70 -10.81 27.27
N GLN A 10 -6.41 -10.04 26.46
CA GLN A 10 -7.88 -9.99 26.53
C GLN A 10 -8.44 -11.27 25.89
N PRO A 11 -9.28 -12.05 26.60
CA PRO A 11 -9.78 -13.33 26.08
C PRO A 11 -10.70 -13.10 24.87
N CYS A 12 -10.52 -13.90 23.83
CA CYS A 12 -11.40 -13.91 22.67
C CYS A 12 -12.80 -14.40 23.10
N PHE A 13 -13.87 -13.72 22.67
CA PHE A 13 -15.27 -14.04 23.01
C PHE A 13 -15.70 -15.47 22.63
N HIS A 14 -14.95 -16.14 21.74
CA HIS A 14 -15.20 -17.53 21.35
C HIS A 14 -14.52 -18.57 22.24
N CYS A 15 -13.64 -18.15 23.15
CA CYS A 15 -12.92 -19.05 24.04
C CYS A 15 -13.63 -19.07 25.41
N LEU A 16 -14.57 -20.00 25.55
CA LEU A 16 -15.43 -20.12 26.73
C LEU A 16 -14.72 -20.66 27.98
N ARG A 17 -13.46 -21.12 27.87
CA ARG A 17 -12.65 -21.52 29.03
C ARG A 17 -11.71 -20.37 29.42
N PRO A 18 -11.56 -20.07 30.72
CA PRO A 18 -10.48 -19.19 31.20
C PRO A 18 -9.13 -19.71 30.72
N LEU A 19 -8.21 -18.81 30.39
CA LEU A 19 -6.82 -19.17 30.09
C LEU A 19 -6.20 -19.75 31.38
N GLN A 20 -5.95 -21.06 31.39
CA GLN A 20 -5.47 -21.79 32.58
C GLN A 20 -4.00 -22.18 32.48
N SER A 21 -3.44 -22.21 31.26
CA SER A 21 -2.03 -22.49 31.01
C SER A 21 -1.44 -21.39 30.15
N ALA A 22 -0.34 -20.80 30.63
CA ALA A 22 0.48 -19.86 29.88
C ALA A 22 1.90 -20.41 29.81
N SER A 23 2.43 -20.54 28.60
CA SER A 23 3.85 -20.78 28.35
C SER A 23 4.44 -19.48 27.80
N SER A 24 5.29 -18.83 28.59
CA SER A 24 6.11 -17.71 28.12
C SER A 24 7.47 -18.26 27.70
N PHE A 25 7.84 -18.01 26.45
CA PHE A 25 9.17 -18.32 25.95
C PHE A 25 10.10 -17.11 26.16
N LYS A 26 11.22 -17.31 26.87
CA LYS A 26 12.15 -16.24 27.24
C LYS A 26 13.05 -15.76 26.09
N LYS A 27 13.04 -14.43 25.88
CA LYS A 27 13.98 -13.54 25.16
C LYS A 27 15.02 -14.25 24.29
N HIS A 28 14.72 -14.40 22.99
CA HIS A 28 15.74 -14.74 22.00
C HIS A 28 16.46 -13.47 21.54
N VAL A 29 17.80 -13.48 21.53
CA VAL A 29 18.60 -12.35 21.04
C VAL A 29 18.66 -12.41 19.52
N VAL A 30 18.36 -11.29 18.87
CA VAL A 30 18.41 -11.14 17.42
C VAL A 30 19.38 -10.03 17.06
N ILE A 31 20.20 -10.22 16.05
CA ILE A 31 21.19 -9.29 15.50
C ILE A 31 20.54 -8.45 14.39
N PHE A 32 20.64 -7.14 14.54
CA PHE A 32 20.18 -6.10 13.61
C PHE A 32 21.39 -5.33 13.06
N ASN A 33 22.25 -6.06 12.36
CA ASN A 33 23.33 -5.49 11.57
C ASN A 33 23.09 -5.75 10.08
N ARG A 34 23.67 -4.92 9.20
CA ARG A 34 23.67 -5.18 7.75
C ARG A 34 24.29 -6.56 7.46
N GLY A 35 23.77 -7.25 6.45
CA GLY A 35 24.14 -8.63 6.13
C GLY A 35 23.31 -9.69 6.84
N TYR A 36 22.47 -9.31 7.80
CA TYR A 36 21.59 -10.24 8.51
C TYR A 36 20.16 -10.17 7.98
N ASN A 37 19.45 -11.28 8.09
CA ASN A 37 18.02 -11.41 7.83
C ASN A 37 17.31 -11.88 9.10
N LEU A 38 16.02 -11.57 9.22
CA LEU A 38 15.15 -12.07 10.29
C LEU A 38 13.85 -12.56 9.66
N SER A 39 13.45 -13.78 10.00
CA SER A 39 12.12 -14.30 9.66
C SER A 39 11.40 -14.76 10.92
N ILE A 40 10.19 -14.26 11.13
CA ILE A 40 9.26 -14.72 12.17
C ILE A 40 8.03 -15.25 11.45
N GLU A 41 7.80 -16.55 11.57
CA GLU A 41 6.75 -17.26 10.84
C GLU A 41 5.86 -18.02 11.83
N GLN A 42 4.58 -17.67 11.93
CA GLN A 42 3.57 -18.48 12.59
C GLN A 42 2.77 -19.26 11.56
N THR A 43 2.73 -20.57 11.69
CA THR A 43 2.07 -21.49 10.76
C THR A 43 1.09 -22.41 11.49
N VAL A 44 0.13 -22.95 10.73
CA VAL A 44 -0.78 -23.99 11.19
C VAL A 44 -0.46 -25.29 10.47
N VAL A 45 -0.17 -26.34 11.23
CA VAL A 45 0.26 -27.63 10.68
C VAL A 45 -0.92 -28.58 10.61
N VAL A 46 -1.22 -29.07 9.40
CA VAL A 46 -2.24 -30.09 9.17
C VAL A 46 -1.64 -31.46 9.51
N ASN A 47 -1.84 -31.89 10.75
CA ASN A 47 -1.24 -33.12 11.29
C ASN A 47 -1.98 -34.40 10.86
N GLY A 48 -2.43 -34.57 9.61
CA GLY A 48 -3.05 -35.82 9.10
C GLY A 48 -4.31 -36.34 9.84
N LEU A 49 -4.68 -35.75 10.97
CA LEU A 49 -5.79 -36.07 11.85
C LEU A 49 -7.02 -35.34 11.35
N GLN A 50 -7.63 -35.84 10.28
CA GLN A 50 -8.84 -35.25 9.68
C GLN A 50 -10.08 -35.34 10.59
N GLU A 51 -10.06 -36.23 11.60
CA GLU A 51 -11.17 -36.44 12.54
C GLU A 51 -11.03 -35.63 13.85
N GLY A 52 -9.97 -34.84 14.00
CA GLY A 52 -9.75 -34.01 15.18
C GLY A 52 -10.60 -32.74 15.18
N ARG A 53 -10.79 -32.14 16.37
CA ARG A 53 -11.50 -30.87 16.50
C ARG A 53 -10.60 -29.69 16.13
N GLU A 54 -11.07 -28.84 15.23
CA GLU A 54 -10.33 -27.69 14.72
C GLU A 54 -10.03 -26.65 15.81
N LEU A 55 -8.76 -26.25 15.89
CA LEU A 55 -8.26 -25.23 16.79
C LEU A 55 -8.73 -23.84 16.35
N HIS A 56 -9.09 -23.00 17.30
CA HIS A 56 -9.21 -21.57 17.08
C HIS A 56 -7.93 -20.88 17.54
N ILE A 57 -7.21 -20.30 16.59
CA ILE A 57 -5.95 -19.59 16.84
C ILE A 57 -6.23 -18.10 16.68
N SER A 58 -5.79 -17.31 17.66
CA SER A 58 -5.97 -15.86 17.67
C SER A 58 -4.78 -15.18 18.34
N GLY A 59 -4.62 -13.88 18.09
CA GLY A 59 -3.62 -13.08 18.78
C GLY A 59 -2.96 -12.07 17.86
N ARG A 60 -1.74 -11.66 18.20
CA ARG A 60 -1.04 -10.60 17.46
C ARG A 60 0.48 -10.73 17.48
N LEU A 61 1.10 -10.20 16.43
CA LEU A 61 2.53 -9.94 16.32
C LEU A 61 2.74 -8.43 16.35
N ASP A 62 3.40 -7.92 17.39
CA ASP A 62 3.73 -6.51 17.52
C ASP A 62 5.22 -6.28 17.23
N VAL A 63 5.52 -5.29 16.39
CA VAL A 63 6.89 -4.81 16.16
C VAL A 63 7.07 -3.45 16.82
N ARG A 64 8.03 -3.33 17.73
CA ARG A 64 8.31 -2.09 18.46
C ARG A 64 9.81 -1.85 18.61
N SER A 65 10.20 -0.61 18.85
CA SER A 65 11.60 -0.31 19.19
C SER A 65 11.90 -0.74 20.62
N SER A 66 13.06 -1.37 20.83
CA SER A 66 13.70 -1.51 22.13
C SER A 66 14.32 -0.18 22.53
N GLY A 67 14.10 0.29 23.76
CA GLY A 67 14.84 1.42 24.32
C GLY A 67 16.32 1.10 24.60
N GLU A 68 16.71 -0.18 24.49
CA GLU A 68 18.08 -0.65 24.69
C GLU A 68 18.95 -0.31 23.47
N THR A 69 20.09 0.33 23.73
CA THR A 69 21.17 0.53 22.75
C THR A 69 22.06 -0.72 22.75
N GLY A 70 22.65 -1.06 21.60
CA GLY A 70 23.28 -2.37 21.33
C GLY A 70 24.23 -2.91 22.41
N THR A 71 24.43 -4.23 22.40
CA THR A 71 25.34 -4.90 23.34
C THR A 71 26.71 -5.10 22.71
N THR A 72 27.76 -4.93 23.51
CA THR A 72 29.13 -5.22 23.07
C THR A 72 29.42 -6.70 23.34
N LEU A 73 29.54 -7.50 22.28
CA LEU A 73 30.00 -8.89 22.36
C LEU A 73 31.36 -8.97 21.67
N LEU A 74 32.36 -9.52 22.35
CA LEU A 74 33.71 -9.76 21.80
C LEU A 74 34.38 -8.52 21.19
N GLY A 75 34.16 -7.33 21.77
CA GLY A 75 34.74 -6.07 21.29
C GLY A 75 34.08 -5.48 20.03
N GLN A 76 33.01 -6.10 19.52
CA GLN A 76 32.19 -5.54 18.44
C GLN A 76 30.86 -5.02 18.98
N HIS A 77 30.47 -3.82 18.53
CA HIS A 77 29.18 -3.20 18.88
C HIS A 77 28.07 -3.82 18.02
N LEU A 78 27.31 -4.76 18.59
CA LEU A 78 26.21 -5.44 17.90
C LEU A 78 24.88 -4.80 18.29
N ASN A 79 24.12 -4.39 17.28
CA ASN A 79 22.76 -3.90 17.52
C ASN A 79 21.88 -5.12 17.75
N THR A 80 21.60 -5.42 19.01
CA THR A 80 20.79 -6.59 19.39
C THR A 80 19.36 -6.19 19.73
N GLY A 81 18.40 -6.87 19.14
CA GLY A 81 17.00 -6.87 19.53
C GLY A 81 16.61 -8.16 20.26
N ARG A 82 15.31 -8.31 20.51
CA ARG A 82 14.77 -9.53 21.08
C ARG A 82 13.39 -9.90 20.55
N VAL A 83 13.07 -11.18 20.64
CA VAL A 83 11.72 -11.70 20.42
C VAL A 83 11.20 -12.32 21.71
N GLU A 84 10.00 -11.91 22.10
CA GLU A 84 9.21 -12.47 23.20
C GLU A 84 7.98 -13.15 22.59
N ILE A 85 7.68 -14.36 23.04
CA ILE A 85 6.54 -15.14 22.54
C ILE A 85 5.79 -15.67 23.77
N GLU A 86 4.53 -15.27 23.88
CA GLU A 86 3.63 -15.75 24.92
C GLU A 86 2.51 -16.54 24.25
N ILE A 87 2.32 -17.77 24.70
CA ILE A 87 1.25 -18.65 24.22
C ILE A 87 0.40 -19.00 25.43
N ALA A 88 -0.91 -18.78 25.31
CA ALA A 88 -1.87 -19.08 26.35
C ALA A 88 -3.00 -19.95 25.81
N SER A 89 -3.46 -20.90 26.62
CA SER A 89 -4.58 -21.76 26.29
C SER A 89 -5.35 -22.20 27.55
N GLY A 90 -6.56 -22.70 27.35
CA GLY A 90 -7.34 -23.38 28.39
C GLY A 90 -6.86 -24.79 28.72
N ASP A 91 -5.88 -25.35 27.99
CA ASP A 91 -5.31 -26.69 28.23
C ASP A 91 -3.78 -26.67 28.02
N ALA A 92 -3.02 -27.21 28.98
CA ALA A 92 -1.56 -27.26 28.92
C ALA A 92 -1.02 -28.16 27.80
N ARG A 93 -1.82 -29.09 27.29
CA ARG A 93 -1.46 -29.93 26.13
C ARG A 93 -1.47 -29.13 24.83
N LEU A 94 -2.26 -28.07 24.74
CA LEU A 94 -2.32 -27.19 23.56
C LEU A 94 -1.10 -26.26 23.49
N THR A 95 -0.66 -25.73 24.64
CA THR A 95 0.59 -24.97 24.72
C THR A 95 1.79 -25.88 24.41
N ALA A 96 1.82 -27.10 24.95
CA ALA A 96 2.88 -28.07 24.65
C ALA A 96 2.91 -28.54 23.19
N ALA A 97 1.74 -28.62 22.52
CA ALA A 97 1.64 -29.00 21.12
C ALA A 97 2.11 -27.90 20.15
N THR A 98 2.23 -26.65 20.62
CA THR A 98 2.78 -25.55 19.82
C THR A 98 4.30 -25.58 19.90
N SER A 99 4.97 -25.86 18.79
CA SER A 99 6.45 -25.93 18.76
C SER A 99 7.06 -24.63 18.25
N ILE A 100 8.27 -24.33 18.73
CA ILE A 100 9.06 -23.19 18.28
C ILE A 100 10.41 -23.71 17.78
N HIS A 101 10.66 -23.57 16.47
CA HIS A 101 11.90 -23.96 15.82
C HIS A 101 12.76 -22.73 15.53
N ARG A 102 14.09 -22.89 15.62
CA ARG A 102 15.06 -21.83 15.40
C ARG A 102 16.24 -22.32 14.58
N THR A 103 16.80 -21.41 13.80
CA THR A 103 18.03 -21.65 13.04
C THR A 103 19.08 -20.60 13.38
N ASP A 104 20.34 -20.90 13.07
CA ASP A 104 21.45 -19.95 13.19
C ASP A 104 21.30 -18.72 12.26
N GLN A 105 20.37 -18.79 11.30
CA GLN A 105 20.05 -17.72 10.35
C GLN A 105 18.94 -16.77 10.86
N GLN A 106 18.63 -16.80 12.16
CA GLN A 106 17.59 -15.96 12.77
C GLN A 106 16.19 -16.16 12.15
N VAL A 107 15.87 -17.42 11.85
CA VAL A 107 14.52 -17.85 11.50
C VAL A 107 13.84 -18.39 12.75
N ILE A 108 12.67 -17.86 13.09
CA ILE A 108 11.84 -18.30 14.20
C ILE A 108 10.51 -18.78 13.62
N THR A 109 10.29 -20.09 13.67
CA THR A 109 9.04 -20.70 13.21
C THR A 109 8.22 -21.16 14.41
N ILE A 110 6.96 -20.77 14.45
CA ILE A 110 6.00 -21.13 15.50
C ILE A 110 4.89 -21.94 14.84
N SER A 111 4.82 -23.21 15.19
CA SER A 111 3.92 -24.17 14.55
C SER A 111 2.81 -24.58 15.51
N THR A 112 1.57 -24.32 15.16
CA THR A 112 0.39 -24.73 15.94
C THR A 112 -0.39 -25.81 15.18
N PRO A 113 -0.86 -26.89 15.82
CA PRO A 113 -1.65 -27.91 15.12
C PRO A 113 -2.99 -27.35 14.64
N PHE A 114 -3.43 -27.77 13.46
CA PHE A 114 -4.74 -27.41 12.90
C PHE A 114 -5.90 -27.97 13.73
N ALA A 115 -5.78 -29.23 14.17
CA ALA A 115 -6.81 -29.94 14.90
C ALA A 115 -6.20 -30.84 15.97
N VAL A 116 -7.02 -31.19 16.96
CA VAL A 116 -6.64 -32.05 18.09
C VAL A 116 -7.68 -33.14 18.31
N ASP A 117 -7.24 -34.39 18.46
CA ASP A 117 -8.09 -35.58 18.60
C ASP A 117 -8.49 -35.85 20.07
N TRP A 118 -7.75 -35.31 21.03
CA TRP A 118 -8.02 -35.46 22.47
C TRP A 118 -9.06 -34.47 23.04
N TRP A 119 -9.73 -33.69 22.18
CA TRP A 119 -10.69 -32.67 22.60
C TRP A 119 -12.12 -33.13 22.38
N GLY A 120 -12.89 -33.27 23.46
CA GLY A 120 -14.26 -33.78 23.40
C GLY A 120 -15.16 -32.99 22.44
N ALA A 121 -16.04 -33.69 21.73
CA ALA A 121 -16.97 -33.12 20.77
C ALA A 121 -17.95 -32.13 21.42
N ASP A 122 -18.43 -32.45 22.63
CA ASP A 122 -19.48 -31.68 23.33
C ASP A 122 -18.94 -30.49 24.14
N GLY A 123 -17.63 -30.22 24.08
CA GLY A 123 -16.99 -29.13 24.82
C GLY A 123 -16.99 -27.78 24.10
N PRO A 124 -16.44 -26.71 24.69
CA PRO A 124 -16.13 -25.47 23.97
C PRO A 124 -14.99 -25.69 22.96
N ARG A 125 -14.90 -24.86 21.90
CA ARG A 125 -13.86 -25.00 20.86
C ARG A 125 -12.45 -24.87 21.48
N PRO A 126 -11.48 -25.71 21.12
CA PRO A 126 -10.12 -25.57 21.62
C PRO A 126 -9.51 -24.27 21.09
N CYS A 127 -8.97 -23.46 21.99
CA CYS A 127 -8.41 -22.15 21.66
C CYS A 127 -6.94 -22.05 22.04
N VAL A 128 -6.18 -21.37 21.19
CA VAL A 128 -4.82 -20.90 21.49
C VAL A 128 -4.76 -19.41 21.19
N THR A 129 -4.27 -18.64 22.15
CA THR A 129 -3.98 -17.23 21.98
C THR A 129 -2.48 -17.01 22.02
N MET A 130 -1.95 -16.23 21.08
CA MET A 130 -0.53 -15.98 20.95
C MET A 130 -0.21 -14.49 20.89
N HIS A 131 0.78 -14.06 21.66
CA HIS A 131 1.32 -12.72 21.58
C HIS A 131 2.81 -12.79 21.27
N ILE A 132 3.18 -12.34 20.07
CA ILE A 132 4.57 -12.26 19.61
C ILE A 132 4.98 -10.79 19.67
N VAL A 133 6.12 -10.49 20.28
CA VAL A 133 6.66 -9.14 20.32
C VAL A 133 8.09 -9.14 19.82
N LEU A 134 8.33 -8.43 18.72
CA LEU A 134 9.66 -8.11 18.23
C LEU A 134 10.09 -6.74 18.74
N TYR A 135 11.17 -6.72 19.53
CA TYR A 135 11.82 -5.51 19.98
C TYR A 135 13.07 -5.26 19.13
N ALA A 136 12.95 -4.37 18.15
CA ALA A 136 14.06 -3.97 17.29
C ALA A 136 14.88 -2.84 17.95
N PRO A 137 16.22 -2.88 17.95
CA PRO A 137 17.02 -1.80 18.53
C PRO A 137 16.88 -0.52 17.71
N VAL A 138 16.90 0.63 18.39
CA VAL A 138 16.91 1.93 17.70
C VAL A 138 18.18 2.05 16.86
N ARG A 139 18.03 2.33 15.55
CA ARG A 139 19.14 2.35 14.56
C ARG A 139 19.71 0.97 14.19
N GLY A 140 19.04 -0.12 14.58
CA GLY A 140 19.31 -1.44 14.03
C GLY A 140 19.07 -1.47 12.52
N GLY A 141 19.99 -2.08 11.79
CA GLY A 141 19.89 -2.28 10.34
C GLY A 141 19.75 -3.76 10.02
N ILE A 142 18.79 -4.14 9.19
CA ILE A 142 18.65 -5.52 8.71
C ILE A 142 18.47 -5.51 7.20
N ASP A 143 18.90 -6.55 6.49
CA ASP A 143 18.76 -6.57 5.04
C ASP A 143 17.34 -6.97 4.65
N THR A 144 16.83 -8.04 5.26
CA THR A 144 15.46 -8.53 5.04
C THR A 144 14.74 -8.77 6.37
N LEU A 145 13.53 -8.21 6.50
CA LEU A 145 12.60 -8.51 7.57
C LEU A 145 11.39 -9.26 7.00
N VAL A 146 11.13 -10.46 7.51
CA VAL A 146 9.97 -11.28 7.13
C VAL A 146 9.10 -11.54 8.36
N LEU A 147 7.85 -11.13 8.27
CA LEU A 147 6.81 -11.35 9.28
C LEU A 147 5.65 -12.07 8.60
N LYS A 148 5.45 -13.34 8.93
CA LYS A 148 4.37 -14.16 8.36
C LYS A 148 3.55 -14.78 9.48
N VAL A 149 2.24 -14.62 9.43
CA VAL A 149 1.32 -15.22 10.39
C VAL A 149 0.11 -15.80 9.66
N ALA A 150 -0.38 -16.94 10.14
CA ALA A 150 -1.55 -17.59 9.56
C ALA A 150 -2.85 -16.99 10.11
N ASN A 151 -2.94 -16.78 11.43
CA ASN A 151 -4.19 -16.39 12.10
C ASN A 151 -4.03 -15.26 13.12
N LEU A 152 -2.95 -14.47 13.00
CA LEU A 152 -2.66 -13.38 13.93
C LEU A 152 -2.78 -12.03 13.22
N ASP A 153 -3.10 -11.01 13.99
CA ASP A 153 -2.95 -9.63 13.54
C ASP A 153 -1.47 -9.23 13.55
N ILE A 154 -1.05 -8.37 12.63
CA ILE A 154 0.29 -7.76 12.67
C ILE A 154 0.14 -6.27 12.96
N SER A 155 0.87 -5.78 13.96
CA SER A 155 0.90 -4.36 14.30
C SER A 155 2.32 -3.80 14.36
N LEU A 156 2.52 -2.60 13.81
CA LEU A 156 3.76 -1.84 14.00
C LEU A 156 3.51 -0.68 14.98
N ALA A 157 4.40 -0.50 15.96
CA ALA A 157 4.25 0.53 16.98
C ALA A 157 4.67 1.92 16.47
N LYS A 158 4.00 2.98 16.97
CA LYS A 158 4.36 4.39 16.70
C LYS A 158 5.80 4.75 17.08
N SER A 159 6.40 4.03 18.02
CA SER A 159 7.78 4.25 18.45
C SER A 159 8.81 3.53 17.59
N LEU A 160 8.38 2.78 16.57
CA LEU A 160 9.28 1.95 15.76
C LEU A 160 10.29 2.80 14.97
N LYS A 161 11.55 2.41 15.06
CA LYS A 161 12.69 3.00 14.35
C LYS A 161 13.60 1.90 13.85
N LEU A 162 13.24 1.32 12.70
CA LEU A 162 13.91 0.19 12.09
C LEU A 162 14.40 0.53 10.67
N TYR A 163 15.58 0.06 10.33
CA TYR A 163 16.19 0.22 9.02
C TYR A 163 16.29 -1.16 8.36
N ALA A 164 15.29 -1.53 7.56
CA ALA A 164 15.25 -2.79 6.82
C ALA A 164 15.70 -2.56 5.37
N VAL A 165 17.01 -2.43 5.15
CA VAL A 165 17.64 -1.82 3.97
C VAL A 165 17.10 -2.36 2.65
N GLY A 166 16.94 -3.68 2.53
CA GLY A 166 16.47 -4.32 1.30
C GLY A 166 14.95 -4.39 1.26
N THR A 167 14.39 -5.38 1.96
CA THR A 167 12.99 -5.75 1.80
C THR A 167 12.32 -6.04 3.14
N THR A 168 11.12 -5.53 3.31
CA THR A 168 10.22 -5.88 4.40
C THR A 168 9.01 -6.62 3.84
N ILE A 169 8.78 -7.86 4.30
CA ILE A 169 7.63 -8.68 3.92
C ILE A 169 6.74 -8.85 5.13
N ILE A 170 5.47 -8.44 5.02
CA ILE A 170 4.45 -8.55 6.05
C ILE A 170 3.31 -9.37 5.46
N THR A 171 3.00 -10.52 6.05
CA THR A 171 1.94 -11.40 5.55
C THR A 171 1.07 -11.89 6.70
N ALA A 172 -0.23 -11.66 6.59
CA ALA A 172 -1.23 -12.22 7.49
C ALA A 172 -2.27 -12.97 6.65
N GLU A 173 -2.26 -14.30 6.64
CA GLU A 173 -3.23 -15.07 5.86
C GLU A 173 -4.65 -14.73 6.30
N SER A 174 -4.93 -14.84 7.60
CA SER A 174 -6.14 -14.35 8.23
C SER A 174 -5.78 -13.46 9.42
N GLY A 175 -5.95 -12.16 9.26
CA GLY A 175 -5.61 -11.20 10.29
C GLY A 175 -5.51 -9.78 9.75
N LYS A 176 -5.71 -8.81 10.64
CA LYS A 176 -5.56 -7.40 10.33
C LYS A 176 -4.09 -7.01 10.32
N ILE A 177 -3.66 -6.25 9.32
CA ILE A 177 -2.36 -5.59 9.30
C ILE A 177 -2.59 -4.11 9.61
N HIS A 178 -2.12 -3.69 10.78
CA HIS A 178 -2.27 -2.31 11.23
C HIS A 178 -0.92 -1.63 11.42
N VAL A 179 -0.75 -0.51 10.72
CA VAL A 179 0.33 0.43 10.96
C VAL A 179 -0.23 1.79 11.36
N PRO A 180 0.46 2.57 12.18
CA PRO A 180 -0.12 3.80 12.70
C PRO A 180 -0.27 4.86 11.61
N PHE A 181 -1.41 5.53 11.58
CA PHE A 181 -1.59 6.76 10.82
C PHE A 181 -0.86 7.94 11.50
N PRO A 182 -0.48 9.00 10.75
CA PRO A 182 -0.01 10.26 11.32
C PRO A 182 -1.06 10.87 12.25
N LYS A 183 -0.60 11.58 13.30
CA LYS A 183 -1.47 12.10 14.37
C LYS A 183 -2.39 13.23 13.92
N SER A 184 -2.02 13.95 12.86
CA SER A 184 -2.83 14.98 12.24
C SER A 184 -2.59 14.95 10.74
N ARG A 185 -3.60 15.35 9.95
CA ARG A 185 -3.50 15.61 8.52
C ARG A 185 -2.48 16.71 8.17
N THR A 186 -2.01 17.44 9.18
CA THR A 186 -1.00 18.49 9.09
C THR A 186 0.37 18.11 9.67
N ASP A 187 0.49 16.93 10.31
CA ASP A 187 1.73 16.52 10.96
C ASP A 187 2.70 15.99 9.90
N GLU A 188 3.76 16.74 9.63
CA GLU A 188 4.76 16.41 8.60
C GLU A 188 5.68 15.25 9.00
N LYS A 189 5.53 14.74 10.23
CA LYS A 189 6.42 13.75 10.79
C LYS A 189 5.86 12.34 10.61
N SER A 190 6.65 11.48 9.94
CA SER A 190 6.34 10.06 9.77
C SER A 190 5.97 9.43 11.12
N PRO A 191 4.83 8.70 11.21
CA PRO A 191 4.30 8.18 12.48
C PRO A 191 5.20 7.11 13.11
N TYR A 192 6.06 6.50 12.31
CA TYR A 192 7.15 5.60 12.69
C TYR A 192 8.24 5.70 11.61
N ILE A 193 9.39 5.08 11.86
CA ILE A 193 10.48 4.99 10.89
C ILE A 193 10.67 3.53 10.51
N LEU A 194 10.37 3.21 9.26
CA LEU A 194 10.67 1.93 8.61
C LEU A 194 11.36 2.23 7.28
N GLN A 195 12.68 2.29 7.29
CA GLN A 195 13.43 2.54 6.06
C GLN A 195 13.68 1.24 5.33
N SER A 196 12.87 0.98 4.31
CA SER A 196 12.98 -0.22 3.47
C SER A 196 12.78 0.12 2.01
N ARG A 197 13.69 -0.36 1.14
CA ARG A 197 13.57 -0.08 -0.30
C ARG A 197 12.27 -0.67 -0.86
N GLN A 198 11.94 -1.89 -0.44
CA GLN A 198 10.77 -2.62 -0.90
C GLN A 198 9.92 -3.08 0.29
N ILE A 199 8.64 -2.69 0.30
CA ILE A 199 7.67 -3.15 1.28
C ILE A 199 6.61 -3.96 0.56
N ILE A 200 6.44 -5.21 0.98
CA ILE A 200 5.46 -6.14 0.43
C ILE A 200 4.51 -6.54 1.56
N VAL A 201 3.22 -6.23 1.40
CA VAL A 201 2.17 -6.48 2.38
C VAL A 201 1.11 -7.36 1.76
N ASN A 202 0.89 -8.54 2.33
CA ASN A 202 -0.04 -9.53 1.79
C ASN A 202 -1.06 -9.95 2.86
N THR A 203 -2.32 -10.09 2.45
CA THR A 203 -3.33 -10.78 3.26
C THR A 203 -4.27 -11.60 2.39
N ILE A 204 -4.83 -12.69 2.93
CA ILE A 204 -5.93 -13.40 2.26
C ILE A 204 -7.26 -12.84 2.78
N SER A 205 -7.39 -12.71 4.10
CA SER A 205 -8.57 -12.17 4.75
C SER A 205 -8.19 -11.26 5.89
N GLY A 206 -8.55 -9.99 5.77
CA GLY A 206 -8.31 -8.98 6.80
C GLY A 206 -8.09 -7.61 6.19
N ASN A 207 -8.20 -6.58 7.03
CA ASN A 207 -7.95 -5.22 6.57
C ASN A 207 -6.45 -4.89 6.62
N ILE A 208 -6.00 -4.09 5.67
CA ILE A 208 -4.68 -3.46 5.68
C ILE A 208 -4.90 -1.97 5.90
N GLU A 209 -4.45 -1.46 7.03
CA GLU A 209 -4.73 -0.08 7.42
C GLU A 209 -3.46 0.62 7.93
N GLY A 210 -3.18 1.82 7.39
CA GLY A 210 -2.18 2.71 7.98
C GLY A 210 -1.28 3.44 6.98
N TRP A 211 -0.28 4.14 7.50
CA TRP A 211 0.72 4.86 6.70
C TRP A 211 1.91 3.98 6.33
N PHE A 212 2.32 3.98 5.05
CA PHE A 212 3.48 3.25 4.54
C PHE A 212 4.43 4.18 3.76
N PRO A 213 5.74 4.14 4.01
CA PRO A 213 6.71 4.89 3.22
C PRO A 213 6.92 4.23 1.85
N LEU A 214 6.86 5.03 0.79
CA LEU A 214 7.16 4.65 -0.58
C LEU A 214 8.56 5.13 -0.96
N HIS A 215 9.51 4.19 -0.97
CA HIS A 215 10.88 4.41 -1.42
C HIS A 215 11.06 3.96 -2.87
N HIS A 216 11.12 2.65 -3.13
CA HIS A 216 11.18 2.07 -4.48
C HIS A 216 9.92 1.29 -4.85
N LEU A 217 9.46 0.41 -3.96
CA LEU A 217 8.30 -0.43 -4.18
C LEU A 217 7.46 -0.51 -2.91
N LEU A 218 6.19 -0.16 -3.02
CA LEU A 218 5.15 -0.56 -2.07
C LEU A 218 4.17 -1.47 -2.81
N LYS A 219 4.18 -2.75 -2.46
CA LYS A 219 3.30 -3.77 -3.03
C LYS A 219 2.31 -4.24 -1.96
N ILE A 220 1.02 -4.10 -2.24
CA ILE A 220 -0.06 -4.53 -1.34
C ILE A 220 -0.96 -5.49 -2.10
N GLN A 221 -1.17 -6.69 -1.54
CA GLN A 221 -2.07 -7.70 -2.10
C GLN A 221 -3.07 -8.17 -1.05
N SER A 222 -4.35 -8.23 -1.41
CA SER A 222 -5.41 -8.75 -0.56
C SER A 222 -6.38 -9.64 -1.36
N ALA A 223 -6.87 -10.75 -0.82
CA ALA A 223 -8.02 -11.42 -1.44
C ALA A 223 -9.35 -10.83 -0.94
N SER A 224 -9.45 -10.54 0.36
CA SER A 224 -10.66 -9.97 0.96
C SER A 224 -10.34 -9.06 2.13
N GLY A 225 -11.03 -7.93 2.16
CA GLY A 225 -10.90 -6.91 3.20
C GLY A 225 -10.58 -5.55 2.62
N ASN A 226 -10.67 -4.53 3.46
CA ASN A 226 -10.41 -3.16 3.02
C ASN A 226 -8.92 -2.84 3.09
N VAL A 227 -8.42 -2.15 2.06
CA VAL A 227 -7.06 -1.60 2.01
C VAL A 227 -7.19 -0.08 2.15
N LEU A 228 -6.91 0.44 3.34
CA LEU A 228 -6.98 1.89 3.64
C LEU A 228 -5.58 2.38 4.00
N VAL A 229 -4.86 2.90 3.01
CA VAL A 229 -3.44 3.23 3.17
C VAL A 229 -3.15 4.69 2.87
N GLU A 230 -2.28 5.27 3.71
CA GLU A 230 -1.65 6.54 3.44
C GLU A 230 -0.23 6.31 2.94
N VAL A 231 0.16 6.96 1.84
CA VAL A 231 1.46 6.73 1.20
C VAL A 231 2.37 7.93 1.47
N GLY A 232 3.49 7.67 2.15
CA GLY A 232 4.55 8.64 2.38
C GLY A 232 5.53 8.70 1.22
N LEU A 233 5.60 9.81 0.50
CA LEU A 233 6.49 9.96 -0.65
C LEU A 233 7.92 10.32 -0.19
N GLU A 234 8.72 9.32 0.23
CA GLU A 234 10.04 9.52 0.86
C GLU A 234 11.23 9.18 -0.06
N SER A 235 12.24 10.06 -0.18
CA SER A 235 13.43 9.87 -1.05
C SER A 235 14.70 9.84 -0.21
N THR A 236 14.89 8.77 0.56
CA THR A 236 16.05 8.67 1.47
C THR A 236 17.22 7.91 0.88
N PHE A 237 17.02 7.16 -0.21
CA PHE A 237 18.08 6.41 -0.89
C PHE A 237 18.48 7.09 -2.20
N LEU A 238 19.79 7.17 -2.48
CA LEU A 238 20.32 7.66 -3.76
C LEU A 238 19.66 6.97 -4.97
N ASP A 239 19.54 5.65 -4.94
CA ASP A 239 18.91 4.87 -6.02
C ASP A 239 17.37 5.01 -6.03
N SER A 240 16.76 5.48 -4.93
CA SER A 240 15.30 5.73 -4.83
C SER A 240 14.91 7.11 -5.33
N ALA A 241 15.88 7.91 -5.77
CA ALA A 241 15.65 9.22 -6.33
C ALA A 241 15.12 9.16 -7.78
N THR A 242 15.12 7.99 -8.43
CA THR A 242 14.76 7.89 -9.85
C THR A 242 13.38 7.32 -10.10
N HIS A 243 12.91 6.38 -9.28
CA HIS A 243 11.62 5.71 -9.48
C HIS A 243 10.96 5.28 -8.17
N ALA A 244 9.63 5.27 -8.15
CA ALA A 244 8.80 4.84 -7.05
C ALA A 244 7.54 4.14 -7.58
N LYS A 245 7.35 2.87 -7.23
CA LYS A 245 6.26 2.01 -7.71
C LYS A 245 5.28 1.70 -6.59
N LEU A 246 4.01 2.03 -6.80
CA LEU A 246 2.90 1.63 -5.95
C LEU A 246 2.07 0.58 -6.70
N PHE A 247 1.97 -0.61 -6.14
CA PHE A 247 1.17 -1.70 -6.69
C PHE A 247 0.16 -2.18 -5.65
N VAL A 248 -1.13 -2.10 -5.96
CA VAL A 248 -2.21 -2.55 -5.08
C VAL A 248 -3.12 -3.48 -5.86
N GLU A 249 -3.27 -4.71 -5.39
CA GLU A 249 -4.13 -5.72 -6.02
C GLU A 249 -5.09 -6.29 -4.98
N THR A 250 -6.39 -6.26 -5.28
CA THR A 250 -7.39 -6.92 -4.45
C THR A 250 -8.43 -7.69 -5.25
N ILE A 251 -9.02 -8.73 -4.66
CA ILE A 251 -10.19 -9.39 -5.26
C ILE A 251 -11.48 -8.72 -4.77
N SER A 252 -11.56 -8.39 -3.48
CA SER A 252 -12.78 -7.80 -2.91
C SER A 252 -12.49 -6.86 -1.76
N GLY A 253 -13.22 -5.75 -1.74
CA GLY A 253 -13.16 -4.76 -0.67
C GLY A 253 -12.98 -3.34 -1.19
N THR A 254 -12.87 -2.39 -0.26
CA THR A 254 -12.60 -0.98 -0.59
C THR A 254 -11.09 -0.73 -0.60
N VAL A 255 -10.59 -0.11 -1.66
CA VAL A 255 -9.21 0.37 -1.78
C VAL A 255 -9.23 1.88 -1.65
N GLY A 256 -8.78 2.38 -0.50
CA GLY A 256 -8.56 3.80 -0.24
C GLY A 256 -7.07 4.09 -0.18
N ILE A 257 -6.55 4.90 -1.10
CA ILE A 257 -5.14 5.28 -1.16
C ILE A 257 -5.04 6.80 -1.09
N SER A 258 -4.24 7.33 -0.18
CA SER A 258 -4.07 8.78 -0.06
C SER A 258 -2.62 9.19 0.13
N ALA A 259 -2.14 10.12 -0.69
CA ALA A 259 -0.87 10.83 -0.49
C ALA A 259 -1.13 12.21 0.16
N GLN A 260 -1.68 12.22 1.38
CA GLN A 260 -2.25 13.43 2.01
C GLN A 260 -1.27 14.63 2.09
N SER A 261 0.02 14.36 2.28
CA SER A 261 1.07 15.40 2.31
C SER A 261 1.12 16.29 1.05
N VAL A 262 0.58 15.80 -0.08
CA VAL A 262 0.55 16.51 -1.37
C VAL A 262 -0.82 17.13 -1.64
N PHE A 263 -1.91 16.40 -1.44
CA PHE A 263 -3.26 16.80 -1.91
C PHE A 263 -4.01 17.74 -0.95
N HIS A 264 -3.89 17.57 0.38
CA HIS A 264 -4.74 18.30 1.34
C HIS A 264 -4.14 19.66 1.78
N GLY A 265 -3.85 20.52 0.79
CA GLY A 265 -3.83 21.98 0.91
C GLY A 265 -5.24 22.56 0.67
N ASN A 266 -5.42 23.87 0.68
CA ASN A 266 -6.75 24.46 0.45
C ASN A 266 -7.37 24.03 -0.90
N ILE A 267 -8.50 23.32 -0.83
CA ILE A 267 -9.22 22.66 -1.95
C ILE A 267 -9.58 23.62 -3.10
N TRP A 268 -9.61 24.93 -2.83
CA TRP A 268 -10.03 25.96 -3.79
C TRP A 268 -8.98 26.34 -4.84
N CYS A 269 -7.71 25.95 -4.69
CA CYS A 269 -6.64 26.45 -5.56
C CYS A 269 -6.13 25.44 -6.61
N ARG A 270 -6.70 24.22 -6.70
CA ARG A 270 -6.23 23.14 -7.62
C ARG A 270 -4.70 22.98 -7.64
N ARG A 271 -4.05 23.25 -6.51
CA ARG A 271 -2.59 23.25 -6.35
C ARG A 271 -2.21 22.31 -5.22
N PRO A 272 -1.17 21.49 -5.41
CA PRO A 272 -0.68 20.64 -4.35
C PRO A 272 -0.07 21.50 -3.23
N LYS A 273 -0.25 21.06 -1.99
CA LYS A 273 0.28 21.73 -0.80
C LYS A 273 1.81 21.70 -0.76
N LYS A 274 2.40 20.60 -1.25
CA LYS A 274 3.82 20.33 -1.21
C LYS A 274 4.25 19.65 -2.51
N GLN A 275 5.41 20.04 -3.01
CA GLN A 275 6.01 19.36 -4.14
C GLN A 275 6.54 17.99 -3.67
N PRO A 276 6.04 16.87 -4.25
CA PRO A 276 6.64 15.56 -4.00
C PRO A 276 8.07 15.52 -4.54
N PRO A 277 8.94 14.64 -4.03
CA PRO A 277 10.27 14.44 -4.61
C PRO A 277 10.18 14.12 -6.10
N ALA A 278 11.06 14.72 -6.91
CA ALA A 278 11.07 14.51 -8.36
C ALA A 278 11.51 13.09 -8.71
N ARG A 279 10.56 12.23 -9.12
CA ARG A 279 10.80 10.83 -9.48
C ARG A 279 9.79 10.33 -10.50
N ASP A 280 10.12 9.20 -11.11
CA ASP A 280 9.15 8.43 -11.86
C ASP A 280 8.19 7.66 -10.91
N TYR A 281 7.01 8.23 -10.67
CA TYR A 281 5.92 7.58 -9.95
C TYR A 281 5.09 6.70 -10.88
N VAL A 282 5.14 5.40 -10.65
CA VAL A 282 4.30 4.40 -11.34
C VAL A 282 3.26 3.87 -10.36
N VAL A 283 1.98 3.96 -10.73
CA VAL A 283 0.88 3.50 -9.91
C VAL A 283 0.06 2.46 -10.67
N GLU A 284 -0.18 1.32 -10.03
CA GLU A 284 -1.02 0.25 -10.54
C GLU A 284 -1.97 -0.22 -9.45
N VAL A 285 -3.27 -0.08 -9.69
CA VAL A 285 -4.32 -0.47 -8.76
C VAL A 285 -5.34 -1.33 -9.50
N THR A 286 -5.48 -2.58 -9.07
CA THR A 286 -6.38 -3.54 -9.69
C THR A 286 -7.31 -4.14 -8.65
N THR A 287 -8.62 -4.12 -8.92
CA THR A 287 -9.62 -4.83 -8.12
C THR A 287 -10.52 -5.71 -9.00
N VAL A 288 -11.02 -6.83 -8.47
CA VAL A 288 -12.14 -7.52 -9.10
C VAL A 288 -13.45 -6.86 -8.70
N THR A 289 -13.66 -6.64 -7.41
CA THR A 289 -14.89 -6.03 -6.90
C THR A 289 -14.63 -5.01 -5.79
N GLY A 290 -15.40 -3.93 -5.81
CA GLY A 290 -15.40 -2.92 -4.76
C GLY A 290 -15.02 -1.54 -5.26
N ILE A 291 -14.80 -0.63 -4.32
CA ILE A 291 -14.56 0.79 -4.60
C ILE A 291 -13.05 1.04 -4.61
N ILE A 292 -12.57 1.75 -5.63
CA ILE A 292 -11.24 2.35 -5.64
C ILE A 292 -11.43 3.86 -5.43
N ASP A 293 -10.83 4.37 -4.37
CA ASP A 293 -10.72 5.80 -4.07
C ASP A 293 -9.23 6.13 -3.89
N ALA A 294 -8.63 6.82 -4.86
CA ALA A 294 -7.19 7.02 -4.89
C ALA A 294 -6.79 8.48 -5.19
N HIS A 295 -6.05 9.06 -4.26
CA HIS A 295 -5.45 10.39 -4.35
C HIS A 295 -3.94 10.23 -4.46
N VAL A 296 -3.42 10.19 -5.68
CA VAL A 296 -2.06 9.69 -5.96
C VAL A 296 -1.31 10.53 -6.97
N VAL A 297 0.01 10.55 -6.81
CA VAL A 297 0.95 11.20 -7.73
C VAL A 297 1.34 10.20 -8.83
N ILE A 298 1.30 10.63 -10.10
CA ILE A 298 1.66 9.81 -11.25
C ILE A 298 2.71 10.52 -12.11
N ALA A 299 3.63 9.78 -12.72
CA ALA A 299 4.60 10.32 -13.68
C ALA A 299 4.52 9.57 -15.01
N SER A 300 5.28 8.49 -15.22
CA SER A 300 5.26 7.77 -16.50
C SER A 300 4.02 6.89 -16.70
N ARG A 301 3.44 6.32 -15.63
CA ARG A 301 2.35 5.33 -15.76
C ARG A 301 1.38 5.32 -14.58
N GLY A 302 0.09 5.40 -14.88
CA GLY A 302 -1.02 5.15 -13.96
C GLY A 302 -2.00 4.13 -14.57
N VAL A 303 -2.26 3.03 -13.87
CA VAL A 303 -3.18 1.96 -14.32
C VAL A 303 -4.20 1.68 -13.21
N PHE A 304 -5.48 1.77 -13.53
CA PHE A 304 -6.57 1.56 -12.57
C PHE A 304 -7.64 0.65 -13.17
N HIS A 305 -7.69 -0.60 -12.73
CA HIS A 305 -8.58 -1.61 -13.29
C HIS A 305 -9.59 -2.10 -12.25
N SER A 306 -10.85 -2.23 -12.66
CA SER A 306 -11.92 -2.82 -11.86
C SER A 306 -12.86 -3.67 -12.72
N THR A 307 -13.25 -4.86 -12.24
CA THR A 307 -14.35 -5.59 -12.89
C THR A 307 -15.70 -5.03 -12.46
N ALA A 308 -15.92 -4.75 -11.18
CA ALA A 308 -17.16 -4.16 -10.71
C ALA A 308 -16.95 -3.22 -9.52
N GLY A 309 -17.56 -2.04 -9.60
CA GLY A 309 -17.57 -1.05 -8.54
C GLY A 309 -17.08 0.32 -9.01
N ASN A 310 -17.06 1.28 -8.09
CA ASN A 310 -16.81 2.67 -8.43
C ASN A 310 -15.32 3.00 -8.35
N LEU A 311 -14.87 3.82 -9.29
CA LEU A 311 -13.52 4.34 -9.39
C LEU A 311 -13.58 5.86 -9.21
N SER A 312 -12.95 6.37 -8.16
CA SER A 312 -12.78 7.79 -7.86
C SER A 312 -11.29 8.09 -7.78
N LEU A 313 -10.79 8.91 -8.70
CA LEU A 313 -9.37 9.24 -8.81
C LEU A 313 -9.15 10.74 -8.71
N GLU A 314 -8.24 11.14 -7.84
CA GLU A 314 -7.63 12.47 -7.82
C GLU A 314 -6.13 12.32 -8.13
N LEU A 315 -5.72 12.81 -9.30
CA LEU A 315 -4.38 12.53 -9.85
C LEU A 315 -3.56 13.81 -9.93
N LEU A 316 -2.33 13.77 -9.39
CA LEU A 316 -1.32 14.81 -9.61
C LEU A 316 -0.27 14.32 -10.61
N PRO A 317 -0.26 14.84 -11.85
CA PRO A 317 0.77 14.52 -12.80
C PRO A 317 2.10 15.23 -12.45
N LEU A 318 3.19 14.48 -12.45
CA LEU A 318 4.55 15.00 -12.44
C LEU A 318 5.18 14.84 -13.81
N LEU A 319 5.65 15.94 -14.37
CA LEU A 319 6.42 15.92 -15.61
C LEU A 319 7.84 15.49 -15.26
N PHE A 320 8.18 14.24 -15.61
CA PHE A 320 9.48 13.64 -15.34
C PHE A 320 10.17 13.30 -16.67
N SER A 321 11.32 13.95 -16.94
CA SER A 321 12.16 13.66 -18.11
C SER A 321 13.19 12.59 -17.76
N SER A 322 12.76 11.34 -17.57
CA SER A 322 13.68 10.21 -17.72
C SER A 322 13.72 9.77 -19.17
N SER A 323 14.90 9.39 -19.63
CA SER A 323 15.33 8.94 -20.96
C SER A 323 14.58 7.72 -21.55
N GLY A 324 13.25 7.66 -21.45
CA GLY A 324 12.35 6.77 -22.19
C GLY A 324 11.57 7.53 -23.26
N ASP A 325 10.53 6.92 -23.83
CA ASP A 325 9.69 7.46 -24.93
C ASP A 325 8.97 8.80 -24.63
N GLY A 326 9.21 9.41 -23.47
CA GLY A 326 8.74 10.75 -23.10
C GLY A 326 7.24 10.88 -22.84
N GLN A 327 6.48 9.79 -22.95
CA GLN A 327 5.02 9.78 -22.86
C GLN A 327 4.56 9.28 -21.49
N SER A 328 3.75 10.10 -20.83
CA SER A 328 3.01 9.69 -19.63
C SER A 328 1.77 8.93 -20.06
N ARG A 329 1.46 7.80 -19.42
CA ARG A 329 0.29 6.98 -19.75
C ARG A 329 -0.65 6.85 -18.57
N LEU A 330 -1.92 7.15 -18.77
CA LEU A 330 -3.02 6.89 -17.84
C LEU A 330 -4.00 5.91 -18.46
N GLU A 331 -4.30 4.83 -17.75
CA GLU A 331 -5.24 3.81 -18.21
C GLU A 331 -6.25 3.49 -17.11
N THR A 332 -7.54 3.56 -17.45
CA THR A 332 -8.62 3.11 -16.57
C THR A 332 -9.54 2.15 -17.29
N VAL A 333 -9.75 0.97 -16.71
CA VAL A 333 -10.66 -0.04 -17.28
C VAL A 333 -11.63 -0.49 -16.19
N VAL A 334 -12.90 -0.13 -16.33
CA VAL A 334 -13.96 -0.49 -15.37
C VAL A 334 -15.08 -1.18 -16.11
N LYS A 335 -15.30 -2.49 -15.91
CA LYS A 335 -16.37 -3.17 -16.67
C LYS A 335 -17.76 -2.70 -16.24
N SER A 336 -18.03 -2.56 -14.95
CA SER A 336 -19.31 -2.06 -14.46
C SER A 336 -19.14 -1.13 -13.26
N GLY A 337 -19.65 0.09 -13.35
CA GLY A 337 -19.65 1.04 -12.25
C GLY A 337 -19.51 2.49 -12.69
N PHE A 338 -19.36 3.38 -11.71
CA PHE A 338 -19.11 4.80 -11.96
C PHE A 338 -17.60 5.08 -11.95
N THR A 339 -17.10 5.78 -12.97
CA THR A 339 -15.72 6.25 -13.03
C THR A 339 -15.71 7.77 -12.97
N SER A 340 -14.99 8.32 -12.00
CA SER A 340 -14.73 9.75 -11.85
C SER A 340 -13.23 9.98 -11.76
N ILE A 341 -12.69 10.80 -12.65
CA ILE A 341 -11.27 11.09 -12.71
C ILE A 341 -11.11 12.60 -12.69
N PHE A 342 -10.40 13.11 -11.70
CA PHE A 342 -10.06 14.50 -11.55
C PHE A 342 -8.54 14.65 -11.62
N MET A 343 -8.05 15.39 -12.61
CA MET A 343 -6.62 15.61 -12.81
C MET A 343 -6.23 17.05 -12.46
N LEU A 344 -5.23 17.18 -11.60
CA LEU A 344 -4.66 18.46 -11.19
C LEU A 344 -3.68 19.01 -12.23
N GLU A 345 -3.37 20.30 -12.11
CA GLU A 345 -2.30 20.94 -12.87
C GLU A 345 -0.95 20.24 -12.63
N PRO A 346 -0.16 19.97 -13.69
CA PRO A 346 1.09 19.26 -13.55
C PRO A 346 2.13 20.08 -12.77
N LEU A 347 2.97 19.39 -12.00
CA LEU A 347 4.18 19.99 -11.46
C LEU A 347 5.39 19.70 -12.33
N LEU A 348 6.21 20.73 -12.54
CA LEU A 348 7.51 20.62 -13.18
C LEU A 348 8.57 20.16 -12.18
N CYS A 349 9.30 19.11 -12.54
CA CYS A 349 10.51 18.71 -11.83
C CYS A 349 11.71 19.43 -12.45
N ASN A 350 12.09 20.58 -11.88
CA ASN A 350 13.37 21.22 -12.18
C ASN A 350 14.52 20.42 -11.54
N VAL A 351 14.87 19.26 -12.13
CA VAL A 351 16.12 18.57 -11.77
C VAL A 351 17.06 18.65 -12.96
N PRO A 352 18.16 19.43 -12.87
CA PRO A 352 19.21 19.37 -13.87
C PRO A 352 19.92 18.03 -13.71
N CYS A 353 19.66 17.09 -14.62
CA CYS A 353 20.54 15.93 -14.77
C CYS A 353 21.91 16.45 -15.23
N ASN A 354 22.96 16.15 -14.45
CA ASN A 354 24.29 16.76 -14.52
C ASN A 354 24.93 16.92 -15.93
N ASN A 355 25.67 18.02 -16.03
CA ASN A 355 26.88 18.31 -16.82
C ASN A 355 26.81 18.65 -18.31
N ASP A 356 25.64 18.82 -18.91
CA ASP A 356 25.55 19.55 -20.18
C ASP A 356 25.04 20.97 -19.94
N ALA A 357 26.00 21.86 -19.64
CA ALA A 357 25.83 23.31 -19.62
C ALA A 357 25.53 23.90 -21.03
N SER A 358 24.95 23.10 -21.93
CA SER A 358 24.56 23.43 -23.29
C SER A 358 23.04 23.48 -23.49
N LEU A 359 22.24 22.98 -22.54
CA LEU A 359 20.77 23.11 -22.58
C LEU A 359 20.23 24.36 -21.87
N MET A 360 21.09 25.23 -21.33
CA MET A 360 20.68 26.52 -20.77
C MET A 360 20.53 27.66 -21.81
N MET A 361 20.70 27.41 -23.11
CA MET A 361 20.65 28.47 -24.13
C MET A 361 20.00 28.05 -25.46
N THR A 362 19.01 27.14 -25.45
CA THR A 362 18.15 26.91 -26.63
C THR A 362 16.68 26.90 -26.24
N GLY A 363 16.07 28.09 -26.25
CA GLY A 363 14.67 28.38 -26.58
C GLY A 363 13.60 27.28 -26.49
N PHE A 364 13.40 26.65 -25.33
CA PHE A 364 12.16 25.90 -25.08
C PHE A 364 11.03 26.87 -24.73
N ASN A 365 10.45 27.47 -25.76
CA ASN A 365 9.09 28.04 -25.76
C ASN A 365 8.02 26.91 -25.76
N HIS A 366 8.27 25.80 -25.04
CA HIS A 366 7.30 24.73 -24.92
C HIS A 366 6.39 25.02 -23.72
N SER A 367 5.08 25.08 -24.01
CA SER A 367 4.00 25.28 -23.07
C SER A 367 4.21 24.53 -21.76
N LEU A 368 4.14 25.24 -20.63
CA LEU A 368 4.23 24.74 -19.24
C LEU A 368 3.06 23.81 -18.85
N GLY A 369 2.44 23.12 -19.81
CA GLY A 369 1.19 22.38 -19.65
C GLY A 369 1.33 20.88 -19.89
N LEU A 370 0.23 20.18 -19.64
CA LEU A 370 0.14 18.73 -19.78
C LEU A 370 -0.01 18.33 -21.25
N THR A 371 1.09 18.29 -21.99
CA THR A 371 1.10 18.16 -23.47
C THR A 371 1.55 16.80 -24.03
N CYS A 372 1.93 15.85 -23.17
CA CYS A 372 2.43 14.53 -23.59
C CYS A 372 1.76 13.38 -22.81
N LEU A 373 0.54 13.59 -22.32
CA LEU A 373 -0.22 12.57 -21.60
C LEU A 373 -1.08 11.77 -22.58
N GLN A 374 -0.93 10.45 -22.56
CA GLN A 374 -1.78 9.51 -23.26
C GLN A 374 -2.74 8.86 -22.29
N SER A 375 -4.03 9.11 -22.47
CA SER A 375 -5.08 8.63 -21.58
C SER A 375 -6.03 7.71 -22.32
N TYR A 376 -6.30 6.55 -21.71
CA TYR A 376 -7.25 5.57 -22.21
C TYR A 376 -8.24 5.18 -21.11
N HIS A 377 -9.52 5.43 -21.35
CA HIS A 377 -10.59 5.14 -20.41
C HIS A 377 -11.62 4.22 -21.06
N GLN A 378 -11.81 3.02 -20.49
CA GLN A 378 -12.72 2.02 -21.04
C GLN A 378 -13.75 1.54 -20.02
N SER A 379 -15.01 1.42 -20.46
CA SER A 379 -16.07 0.78 -19.69
C SER A 379 -17.00 -0.10 -20.53
N ILE A 380 -17.62 -1.10 -19.92
CA ILE A 380 -18.71 -1.86 -20.55
C ILE A 380 -20.07 -1.23 -20.18
N GLY A 381 -20.22 -0.82 -18.93
CA GLY A 381 -21.46 -0.21 -18.46
C GLY A 381 -21.26 0.72 -17.27
N GLY A 382 -21.90 1.88 -17.36
CA GLY A 382 -21.89 2.89 -16.31
C GLY A 382 -21.47 4.24 -16.86
N ARG A 383 -21.22 5.19 -15.96
CA ARG A 383 -20.88 6.56 -16.35
C ARG A 383 -19.40 6.82 -16.15
N ILE A 384 -18.79 7.47 -17.13
CA ILE A 384 -17.41 7.96 -17.07
C ILE A 384 -17.47 9.49 -17.01
N ASN A 385 -16.90 10.08 -15.96
CA ASN A 385 -16.65 11.51 -15.84
C ASN A 385 -15.13 11.74 -15.75
N VAL A 386 -14.58 12.55 -16.65
CA VAL A 386 -13.15 12.88 -16.67
C VAL A 386 -12.97 14.39 -16.74
N GLU A 387 -12.18 14.93 -15.82
CA GLU A 387 -11.85 16.34 -15.74
C GLU A 387 -10.34 16.52 -15.88
N TYR A 388 -9.92 17.24 -16.93
CA TYR A 388 -8.53 17.61 -17.19
C TYR A 388 -8.25 19.08 -16.84
N PRO A 389 -7.01 19.41 -16.44
CA PRO A 389 -6.59 20.77 -16.16
C PRO A 389 -6.62 21.66 -17.40
N GLN A 390 -6.64 22.98 -17.21
CA GLN A 390 -6.66 23.97 -18.31
C GLN A 390 -5.42 23.82 -19.19
N SER A 391 -4.29 23.47 -18.58
CA SER A 391 -3.01 23.30 -19.27
C SER A 391 -2.92 22.06 -20.15
N TRP A 392 -3.91 21.15 -20.09
CA TRP A 392 -3.98 20.01 -20.99
C TRP A 392 -4.22 20.49 -22.43
N THR A 393 -3.39 20.02 -23.35
CA THR A 393 -3.54 20.30 -24.77
C THR A 393 -3.23 19.04 -25.59
N GLY A 394 -4.05 18.77 -26.60
CA GLY A 394 -4.03 17.52 -27.32
C GLY A 394 -5.31 17.21 -28.07
N GLU A 395 -5.40 15.96 -28.53
CA GLU A 395 -6.56 15.39 -29.22
C GLU A 395 -7.43 14.60 -28.25
N PHE A 396 -8.75 14.68 -28.40
CA PHE A 396 -9.69 13.85 -27.65
C PHE A 396 -10.67 13.13 -28.57
N SER A 397 -11.07 11.94 -28.15
CA SER A 397 -12.14 11.17 -28.76
C SER A 397 -12.92 10.42 -27.67
N ALA A 398 -14.24 10.42 -27.79
CA ALA A 398 -15.16 9.78 -26.87
C ALA A 398 -16.29 9.09 -27.65
N GLU A 399 -16.53 7.82 -27.34
CA GLU A 399 -17.56 6.97 -27.97
C GLU A 399 -18.37 6.23 -26.90
N THR A 400 -19.71 6.26 -27.01
CA THR A 400 -20.60 5.46 -26.16
C THR A 400 -21.99 5.21 -26.76
N CYS A 401 -22.63 4.08 -26.40
CA CYS A 401 -24.10 3.94 -26.56
C CYS A 401 -24.83 4.64 -25.40
N GLY A 402 -24.75 5.97 -25.38
CA GLY A 402 -25.34 6.84 -24.36
C GLY A 402 -25.12 8.29 -24.73
N LYS A 403 -25.22 9.22 -23.76
CA LYS A 403 -24.89 10.63 -24.04
C LYS A 403 -23.39 10.84 -23.90
N VAL A 404 -22.79 11.48 -24.90
CA VAL A 404 -21.46 12.07 -24.76
C VAL A 404 -21.66 13.57 -24.53
N ASN A 405 -20.94 14.14 -23.56
CA ASN A 405 -20.84 15.59 -23.37
C ASN A 405 -19.36 15.97 -23.28
N VAL A 406 -18.96 17.00 -24.02
CA VAL A 406 -17.60 17.54 -23.99
C VAL A 406 -17.70 19.05 -23.77
N GLU A 407 -17.03 19.53 -22.72
CA GLU A 407 -17.06 20.94 -22.31
C GLU A 407 -15.65 21.50 -22.07
N GLY A 408 -15.49 22.80 -22.31
CA GLY A 408 -14.27 23.55 -22.03
C GLY A 408 -13.96 24.62 -23.09
N GLN A 409 -13.08 25.55 -22.73
CA GLN A 409 -12.66 26.65 -23.60
C GLN A 409 -11.66 26.21 -24.68
N SER A 410 -11.71 26.90 -25.82
CA SER A 410 -10.78 26.72 -26.94
C SER A 410 -10.76 25.29 -27.52
N ILE A 411 -11.88 24.59 -27.46
CA ILE A 411 -12.07 23.28 -28.08
C ILE A 411 -12.48 23.48 -29.54
N MET A 412 -11.77 22.79 -30.44
CA MET A 412 -12.14 22.66 -31.84
C MET A 412 -12.71 21.26 -32.07
N MET A 413 -14.03 21.17 -32.23
CA MET A 413 -14.70 19.91 -32.58
C MET A 413 -14.36 19.52 -34.02
N THR A 414 -13.81 18.32 -34.22
CA THR A 414 -13.54 17.77 -35.57
C THR A 414 -14.65 16.84 -36.02
N HIS A 415 -15.27 16.12 -35.09
CA HIS A 415 -16.40 15.22 -35.37
C HIS A 415 -17.38 15.20 -34.19
N SER A 416 -18.67 15.16 -34.51
CA SER A 416 -19.75 15.00 -33.55
C SER A 416 -20.89 14.22 -34.19
N ASN A 417 -21.28 13.12 -33.56
CA ASN A 417 -22.43 12.31 -33.91
C ASN A 417 -23.25 12.07 -32.65
N GLN A 418 -24.48 12.56 -32.64
CA GLN A 418 -25.42 12.33 -31.53
C GLN A 418 -26.31 11.10 -31.72
N GLY A 419 -26.06 10.30 -32.77
CA GLY A 419 -26.71 9.01 -32.99
C GLY A 419 -26.24 7.93 -32.01
N VAL A 420 -26.52 6.66 -32.32
CA VAL A 420 -26.05 5.50 -31.55
C VAL A 420 -25.15 4.65 -32.45
N PRO A 421 -23.85 4.50 -32.14
CA PRO A 421 -23.14 5.07 -30.99
C PRO A 421 -22.98 6.60 -31.09
N GLY A 422 -23.04 7.25 -29.93
CA GLY A 422 -22.71 8.66 -29.79
C GLY A 422 -21.20 8.82 -29.82
N MET A 423 -20.70 9.75 -30.63
CA MET A 423 -19.27 9.97 -30.83
C MET A 423 -18.98 11.46 -30.81
N MET A 424 -17.91 11.86 -30.14
CA MET A 424 -17.37 13.21 -30.21
C MET A 424 -15.86 13.18 -30.18
N GLY A 425 -15.25 14.07 -30.94
CA GLY A 425 -13.82 14.30 -30.82
C GLY A 425 -13.39 15.60 -31.47
N GLY A 426 -12.15 15.96 -31.18
CA GLY A 426 -11.63 17.28 -31.47
C GLY A 426 -10.26 17.48 -30.87
N MET A 427 -9.84 18.74 -30.83
CA MET A 427 -8.55 19.14 -30.29
C MET A 427 -8.69 20.35 -29.36
N LYS A 428 -7.79 20.46 -28.38
CA LYS A 428 -7.59 21.64 -27.54
C LYS A 428 -6.12 22.04 -27.60
N GLY A 429 -5.82 23.26 -28.04
CA GLY A 429 -4.43 23.75 -28.12
C GLY A 429 -3.58 23.08 -29.21
N GLN A 430 -2.28 22.96 -28.98
CA GLN A 430 -1.27 22.43 -29.93
C GLN A 430 -0.39 21.33 -29.31
N GLY A 431 -0.85 20.71 -28.23
CA GLY A 431 -0.12 19.64 -27.55
C GLY A 431 -0.25 18.29 -28.25
N THR A 432 0.56 17.33 -27.80
CA THR A 432 0.59 15.95 -28.30
C THR A 432 -0.11 14.96 -27.36
N SER A 433 -0.82 15.45 -26.34
CA SER A 433 -1.61 14.58 -25.46
C SER A 433 -2.74 13.95 -26.24
N THR A 434 -3.17 12.77 -25.82
CA THR A 434 -4.34 12.11 -26.38
C THR A 434 -5.23 11.62 -25.25
N VAL A 435 -6.54 11.74 -25.41
CA VAL A 435 -7.50 11.06 -24.55
C VAL A 435 -8.53 10.31 -25.38
N CYS A 436 -8.63 9.02 -25.14
CA CYS A 436 -9.61 8.14 -25.77
C CYS A 436 -10.53 7.56 -24.70
N ILE A 437 -11.84 7.80 -24.82
CA ILE A 437 -12.87 7.26 -23.92
C ILE A 437 -13.80 6.35 -24.71
N ASN A 438 -13.83 5.07 -24.37
CA ASN A 438 -14.70 4.09 -24.99
C ASN A 438 -15.61 3.45 -23.95
N SER A 439 -16.92 3.61 -24.10
CA SER A 439 -17.90 2.89 -23.27
C SER A 439 -18.89 2.13 -24.13
N ASN A 440 -19.22 0.88 -23.79
CA ASN A 440 -20.27 0.17 -24.54
C ASN A 440 -21.67 0.72 -24.21
N SER A 441 -21.88 1.20 -22.98
CA SER A 441 -23.17 1.73 -22.54
C SER A 441 -23.03 2.70 -21.36
N GLY A 442 -23.91 3.71 -21.33
CA GLY A 442 -23.94 4.74 -20.30
C GLY A 442 -23.34 6.07 -20.77
N ASP A 443 -23.37 7.07 -19.89
CA ASP A 443 -22.99 8.44 -20.25
C ASP A 443 -21.49 8.68 -20.11
N VAL A 444 -20.94 9.50 -21.01
CA VAL A 444 -19.57 10.00 -20.95
C VAL A 444 -19.62 11.52 -20.81
N ALA A 445 -18.93 12.05 -19.81
CA ALA A 445 -18.69 13.47 -19.64
C ALA A 445 -17.17 13.71 -19.62
N LEU A 446 -16.71 14.62 -20.47
CA LEU A 446 -15.33 15.06 -20.55
C LEU A 446 -15.29 16.58 -20.39
N HIS A 447 -14.59 17.05 -19.38
CA HIS A 447 -14.47 18.47 -19.09
C HIS A 447 -13.00 18.90 -19.09
N PHE A 448 -12.71 20.00 -19.76
CA PHE A 448 -11.43 20.69 -19.70
C PHE A 448 -11.62 22.02 -18.97
N ASP A 449 -10.86 22.23 -17.89
CA ASP A 449 -11.05 23.40 -17.02
C ASP A 449 -10.86 24.75 -17.75
N ASP A 450 -11.54 25.76 -17.19
CA ASP A 450 -11.83 27.05 -17.81
C ASP A 450 -11.25 28.26 -17.05
N SER A 451 -10.37 28.02 -16.08
CA SER A 451 -9.90 28.99 -15.07
C SER A 451 -9.52 30.37 -15.58
#